data_AF-A0AAN4D306-F1
#
_entry.id   AF-A0AAN4D306-F1
#
_cell.length_a   1.000
_cell.length_b   1.000
_cell.length_c   1.000
_cell.angle_alpha   90.00
_cell.angle_beta   90.00
_cell.angle_gamma   90.00
#
_symmetry.space_group_name_H-M   'P 1'
#
loop_
_entity.id
_entity.type
_entity.pdbx_description
1 polymer ?
#
loop_
_entity_poly.entity_id
_entity_poly.type
_entity_poly.pdbx_seq_one_letter_code
_entity_poly.pdbx_strand_id
1 'polypeptide(L)'
;MARDEPKVNIRLPQELKDKLHALALKNKRSVNAEVVSAIEKAVELPTDDEEFEILKQERDSVNNDFWKNAKITDGVHLDERLKRLDEIAERLEKLTQKPT
;
A
#
# COMPACT_ATOMS: atom_id res chain seq x y z
N MET A 1 -25.08 26.64 -27.89
CA MET A 1 -25.73 25.92 -26.78
C MET A 1 -24.70 25.80 -25.67
N ALA A 2 -24.76 26.68 -24.67
CA ALA A 2 -23.88 26.60 -23.52
C ALA A 2 -24.27 25.36 -22.71
N ARG A 3 -23.36 24.38 -22.62
CA ARG A 3 -23.52 23.24 -21.71
C ARG A 3 -23.30 23.80 -20.32
N ASP A 4 -24.38 24.16 -19.62
CA ASP A 4 -24.29 24.50 -18.20
C ASP A 4 -23.69 23.30 -17.46
N GLU A 5 -22.54 23.49 -16.85
CA GLU A 5 -21.90 22.47 -16.03
C GLU A 5 -22.79 22.14 -14.83
N PRO A 6 -22.87 20.85 -14.41
CA PRO A 6 -23.70 20.45 -13.28
C PRO A 6 -23.21 21.12 -11.98
N LYS A 7 -24.09 21.85 -11.31
CA LYS A 7 -23.79 22.54 -10.04
C LYS A 7 -24.09 21.63 -8.86
N VAL A 8 -23.11 21.42 -7.99
CA VAL A 8 -23.25 20.63 -6.75
C VAL A 8 -23.26 21.57 -5.55
N ASN A 9 -24.32 21.51 -4.73
CA ASN A 9 -24.41 22.27 -3.48
C ASN A 9 -23.93 21.40 -2.31
N ILE A 10 -22.77 21.73 -1.74
CA ILE A 10 -22.15 20.96 -0.65
C ILE A 10 -22.34 21.71 0.68
N ARG A 11 -22.82 21.01 1.71
CA ARG A 11 -22.88 21.54 3.09
C ARG A 11 -21.59 21.19 3.80
N LEU A 12 -20.80 22.20 4.16
CA LEU A 12 -19.51 22.03 4.81
C LEU A 12 -19.56 22.59 6.25
N PRO A 13 -18.96 21.91 7.24
CA PRO A 13 -18.70 22.50 8.55
C PRO A 13 -17.83 23.76 8.43
N GLN A 14 -18.04 24.74 9.32
CA GLN A 14 -17.34 26.02 9.28
C GLN A 14 -15.81 25.85 9.30
N GLU A 15 -15.31 24.98 10.18
CA GLU A 15 -13.86 24.71 10.29
C GLU A 15 -13.26 24.19 8.98
N LEU A 16 -14.00 23.35 8.25
CA LEU A 16 -13.52 22.74 7.01
C LEU A 16 -13.54 23.75 5.85
N LYS A 17 -14.54 24.64 5.83
CA LYS A 17 -14.60 25.77 4.91
C LYS A 17 -13.40 26.71 5.11
N ASP A 18 -13.05 27.02 6.36
CA ASP A 18 -11.92 27.91 6.67
C ASP A 18 -10.57 27.30 6.26
N LYS A 19 -10.38 25.99 6.50
CA LYS A 19 -9.21 25.23 6.02
C LYS A 19 -9.12 25.24 4.50
N LEU A 20 -10.23 25.04 3.80
CA LEU A 20 -10.29 25.08 2.34
C LEU A 20 -9.92 26.47 1.79
N HIS A 21 -10.42 27.55 2.41
CA HIS A 21 -10.02 28.92 2.05
C HIS A 21 -8.52 29.17 2.24
N ALA A 22 -7.94 28.68 3.35
CA ALA A 22 -6.51 28.79 3.60
C ALA A 22 -5.68 28.01 2.57
N LEU A 23 -6.10 26.79 2.20
CA LEU A 23 -5.46 25.97 1.17
C LEU A 23 -5.53 26.63 -0.21
N ALA A 24 -6.68 27.17 -0.58
CA ALA A 24 -6.86 27.89 -1.85
C ALA A 24 -5.92 29.11 -1.92
N LEU A 25 -5.79 29.88 -0.83
CA LEU A 25 -4.89 31.02 -0.75
C LEU A 25 -3.41 30.60 -0.91
N LYS A 26 -3.02 29.51 -0.24
CA LYS A 26 -1.67 28.94 -0.32
C LYS A 26 -1.33 28.44 -1.73
N ASN A 27 -2.28 27.79 -2.38
CA ASN A 27 -2.12 27.22 -3.72
C ASN A 27 -2.35 28.25 -4.84
N LYS A 28 -2.68 29.51 -4.50
CA LYS A 28 -3.02 30.60 -5.45
C LYS A 28 -4.12 30.21 -6.43
N ARG A 29 -5.10 29.44 -5.96
CA ARG A 29 -6.26 28.98 -6.73
C ARG A 29 -7.54 29.59 -6.17
N SER A 30 -8.59 29.65 -7.00
CA SER A 30 -9.92 29.93 -6.48
C SER A 30 -10.38 28.78 -5.59
N VAL A 31 -11.25 29.08 -4.63
CA VAL A 31 -11.81 28.06 -3.73
C VAL A 31 -12.50 26.97 -4.54
N ASN A 32 -13.21 27.33 -5.61
CA ASN A 32 -13.86 26.38 -6.50
C ASN A 32 -12.84 25.48 -7.22
N ALA A 33 -11.74 26.04 -7.71
CA ALA A 33 -10.69 25.26 -8.36
C ALA A 33 -10.00 24.30 -7.37
N GLU A 34 -9.80 24.71 -6.12
CA GLU A 34 -9.25 23.83 -5.09
C GLU A 34 -10.20 22.69 -4.74
N VAL A 35 -11.51 22.96 -4.64
CA VAL A 35 -12.54 21.93 -4.41
C VAL A 35 -12.53 20.91 -5.55
N VAL A 36 -12.53 21.37 -6.79
CA VAL A 36 -12.50 20.49 -7.97
C VAL A 36 -11.24 19.63 -7.95
N SER A 37 -10.06 20.24 -7.79
CA SER A 37 -8.80 19.48 -7.72
C SER A 37 -8.74 18.50 -6.54
N ALA A 38 -9.36 18.82 -5.40
CA ALA A 38 -9.43 17.89 -4.27
C ALA A 38 -10.35 16.70 -4.57
N ILE A 39 -11.47 16.94 -5.24
CA ILE A 39 -12.40 15.88 -5.66
C ILE A 39 -11.76 15.00 -6.73
N GLU A 40 -11.11 15.59 -7.74
CA GLU A 40 -10.39 14.84 -8.78
C GLU A 40 -9.37 13.89 -8.15
N LYS A 41 -8.55 14.39 -7.21
CA LYS A 41 -7.61 13.56 -6.47
C LYS A 41 -8.28 12.47 -5.66
N ALA A 42 -9.39 12.76 -4.99
CA ALA A 42 -10.11 11.77 -4.20
C ALA A 42 -10.77 10.68 -5.06
N VAL A 43 -11.09 10.98 -6.33
CA VAL A 43 -11.63 10.02 -7.30
C VAL A 43 -10.52 9.21 -7.97
N GLU A 44 -9.35 9.81 -8.19
CA GLU A 44 -8.17 9.13 -8.75
C GLU A 44 -7.46 8.24 -7.73
N LEU A 45 -7.54 8.58 -6.43
CA LEU A 45 -7.05 7.71 -5.37
C LEU A 45 -7.88 6.42 -5.39
N PRO A 46 -7.24 5.25 -5.57
CA PRO A 46 -7.97 3.99 -5.47
C PRO A 46 -8.58 3.93 -4.08
N THR A 47 -9.83 3.49 -4.00
CA THR A 47 -10.44 3.22 -2.70
C THR A 47 -9.55 2.23 -1.93
N ASP A 48 -9.58 2.23 -0.60
CA ASP A 48 -8.74 1.30 0.21
C ASP A 48 -8.85 -0.15 -0.29
N ASP A 49 -10.01 -0.54 -0.84
CA ASP A 49 -10.24 -1.84 -1.46
C ASP A 49 -9.41 -2.09 -2.73
N GLU A 50 -9.18 -1.08 -3.57
CA GLU A 50 -8.42 -1.19 -4.81
C GLU A 50 -6.91 -1.15 -4.59
N GLU A 51 -6.40 -0.31 -3.67
CA GLU A 51 -4.98 -0.33 -3.27
C GLU A 51 -4.61 -1.68 -2.61
N PHE A 52 -5.49 -2.22 -1.76
CA PHE A 52 -5.29 -3.54 -1.16
C PHE A 52 -5.28 -4.66 -2.21
N GLU A 53 -6.15 -4.60 -3.21
CA GLU A 53 -6.20 -5.62 -4.26
C GLU A 53 -5.00 -5.53 -5.22
N ILE A 54 -4.50 -4.33 -5.53
CA ILE A 54 -3.25 -4.14 -6.29
C ILE A 54 -2.06 -4.70 -5.52
N LEU A 55 -1.94 -4.38 -4.23
CA LEU A 55 -0.85 -4.88 -3.37
C LEU A 55 -0.92 -6.39 -3.14
N LYS A 56 -2.12 -6.96 -3.02
CA LYS A 56 -2.32 -8.42 -2.97
C LYS A 56 -1.91 -9.09 -4.27
N GLN A 57 -2.33 -8.54 -5.42
CA GLN A 57 -1.94 -9.10 -6.72
C GLN A 57 -0.42 -9.05 -6.94
N GLU A 58 0.24 -7.98 -6.50
CA GLU A 58 1.70 -7.86 -6.56
C GLU A 58 2.40 -8.86 -5.62
N ARG A 59 1.89 -9.02 -4.39
CA ARG A 59 2.38 -10.05 -3.46
C ARG A 59 2.19 -11.45 -4.00
N ASP A 60 1.05 -11.73 -4.62
CA ASP A 60 0.71 -13.06 -5.13
C ASP A 60 1.47 -13.39 -6.43
N SER A 61 1.78 -12.40 -7.28
CA SER A 61 2.64 -12.58 -8.45
C SER A 61 4.09 -12.87 -8.06
N VAL A 62 4.64 -12.11 -7.10
CA VAL A 62 5.98 -12.35 -6.54
C VAL A 62 6.08 -13.74 -5.89
N ASN A 63 5.04 -14.15 -5.16
CA ASN A 63 4.98 -15.49 -4.57
C ASN A 63 4.90 -16.59 -5.65
N ASN A 64 4.10 -16.40 -6.70
CA ASN A 64 3.95 -17.38 -7.77
C ASN A 64 5.26 -17.56 -8.57
N ASP A 65 5.99 -16.48 -8.83
CA ASP A 65 7.31 -16.54 -9.47
C ASP A 65 8.37 -17.17 -8.57
N PHE A 66 8.26 -16.98 -7.26
CA PHE A 66 9.12 -17.64 -6.28
C PHE A 66 8.90 -19.17 -6.26
N TRP A 67 7.65 -19.64 -6.27
CA TRP A 67 7.33 -21.08 -6.28
C TRP A 67 7.53 -21.75 -7.64
N LYS A 68 7.41 -21.01 -8.76
CA LYS A 68 7.70 -21.55 -10.11
C LYS A 68 9.19 -21.66 -10.41
N ASN A 69 10.01 -20.74 -9.91
CA ASN A 69 11.46 -20.73 -10.16
C ASN A 69 12.27 -21.45 -9.08
N ALA A 70 11.67 -21.75 -7.92
CA ALA A 70 12.17 -22.76 -7.02
C ALA A 70 12.05 -24.12 -7.71
N LYS A 71 13.03 -24.45 -8.55
CA LYS A 71 13.26 -25.83 -8.98
C LYS A 71 13.39 -26.67 -7.71
N ILE A 72 12.30 -27.32 -7.31
CA ILE A 72 12.33 -28.50 -6.46
C ILE A 72 12.97 -29.56 -7.37
N THR A 73 14.30 -29.50 -7.49
CA THR A 73 15.09 -30.55 -8.11
C THR A 73 14.98 -31.74 -7.18
N ASP A 74 14.22 -32.73 -7.65
CA ASP A 74 14.20 -34.14 -7.28
C ASP A 74 14.99 -34.50 -6.02
N GLY A 75 14.24 -34.73 -4.92
CA GLY A 75 14.50 -35.78 -3.92
C GLY A 75 15.77 -35.76 -3.08
N VAL A 76 16.83 -35.04 -3.44
CA VAL A 76 18.16 -35.19 -2.81
C VAL A 76 18.55 -33.97 -1.96
N HIS A 77 17.82 -32.86 -2.04
CA HIS A 77 18.21 -31.62 -1.35
C HIS A 77 17.43 -31.29 -0.06
N LEU A 78 16.44 -32.12 0.33
CA LEU A 78 15.69 -31.91 1.57
C LEU A 78 16.54 -32.28 2.81
N ASP A 79 17.32 -33.36 2.72
CA ASP A 79 18.18 -33.82 3.81
C ASP A 79 19.28 -32.80 4.15
N GLU A 80 19.88 -32.18 3.14
CA GLU A 80 20.90 -31.15 3.39
C GLU A 80 20.29 -29.88 3.98
N ARG A 81 19.05 -29.54 3.57
CA ARG A 81 18.32 -28.42 4.17
C ARG A 81 17.92 -28.71 5.62
N LEU A 82 17.49 -29.94 5.93
CA LEU A 82 17.19 -30.39 7.29
C LEU A 82 18.44 -30.35 8.17
N LYS A 83 19.59 -30.86 7.69
CA LYS A 83 20.87 -30.74 8.41
C LYS A 83 21.27 -29.30 8.70
N ARG A 84 21.10 -28.40 7.73
CA ARG A 84 21.38 -26.96 7.95
C ARG A 84 20.43 -26.34 8.97
N LEU A 85 19.17 -26.76 9.02
CA LEU A 85 18.21 -26.30 10.01
C LEU A 85 18.56 -26.80 11.42
N ASP A 86 18.99 -28.06 11.54
CA ASP A 86 19.44 -28.63 12.82
C ASP A 86 20.71 -27.92 13.33
N GLU A 87 21.70 -27.65 12.46
CA GLU A 87 22.91 -26.89 12.84
C GLU A 87 22.59 -25.45 13.29
N ILE A 88 21.62 -24.80 12.65
CA ILE A 88 21.18 -23.46 13.04
C ILE A 88 20.48 -23.51 14.40
N ALA A 89 19.61 -24.49 14.63
CA ALA A 89 18.95 -24.67 15.92
C ALA A 89 19.96 -24.90 17.06
N GLU A 90 20.96 -25.75 16.83
CA GLU A 90 22.01 -26.04 17.82
C GLU A 90 22.89 -24.81 18.10
N ARG A 91 23.18 -23.99 17.09
CA ARG A 91 23.89 -22.70 17.26
C ARG A 91 23.08 -21.70 18.08
N LEU A 92 21.77 -21.62 17.85
CA LEU A 92 20.89 -20.75 18.63
C LEU A 92 20.80 -21.21 20.08
N GLU A 93 20.71 -22.51 20.33
CA GLU A 93 20.69 -23.06 21.69
C GLU A 93 21.99 -22.78 22.45
N LYS A 94 23.15 -22.84 21.78
CA LYS A 94 24.44 -22.43 22.36
C LYS A 94 24.52 -20.94 22.67
N LEU A 95 23.81 -20.10 21.90
CA LEU A 95 23.73 -18.66 22.15
C LEU A 95 22.78 -18.33 23.31
N THR A 96 21.70 -19.10 23.49
CA THR A 96 20.75 -18.91 24.60
C THR A 96 21.23 -19.52 25.93
N GLN A 97 22.16 -20.48 25.90
CA GLN A 97 22.80 -21.05 27.09
C GLN A 97 24.05 -20.28 27.57
N LYS A 98 24.44 -19.16 26.95
CA LYS A 98 25.58 -18.36 27.44
C LYS A 98 25.16 -17.64 28.74
N PRO A 99 25.67 -18.05 29.92
CA PRO A 99 25.31 -17.38 31.16
C PRO A 99 25.88 -15.96 31.13
N THR A 100 25.10 -15.03 31.68
CA THR A 100 25.57 -13.70 32.07
C THR A 100 26.68 -13.84 33.12
#